data_AF-A0ABD5AZ92-F1
#
_entry.id   AF-A0ABD5AZ92-F1
#
_cell.length_a   1.000
_cell.length_b   1.000
_cell.length_c   1.000
_cell.angle_alpha   90.00
_cell.angle_beta   90.00
_cell.angle_gamma   90.00
#
_symmetry.space_group_name_H-M   'P 1'
#
loop_
_entity.id
_entity.type
_entity.pdbx_description
1 polymer ?
#
loop_
_entity_poly.entity_id
_entity_poly.type
_entity_poly.pdbx_seq_one_letter_code
_entity_poly.pdbx_strand_id
1 'polypeptide(L)' 'PVFGQTYHIPFEAIERIQAPFLNCGPIGKDAHKVTERVHQQSAFEELPIILETIIKTHFLS' A
#
# COMPACT_ATOMS: atom_id res chain seq x y z
N PRO A 1 8.06 -15.26 9.96
CA PRO A 1 7.30 -14.97 8.70
C PRO A 1 7.79 -15.73 7.46
N VAL A 2 9.06 -16.17 7.36
CA VAL A 2 9.58 -16.72 6.08
C VAL A 2 10.03 -18.19 6.12
N PHE A 3 9.86 -18.91 7.23
CA PHE A 3 10.18 -20.36 7.39
C PHE A 3 11.42 -20.86 6.61
N GLY A 4 12.50 -20.07 6.56
CA GLY A 4 13.76 -20.44 5.90
C GLY A 4 13.79 -20.36 4.38
N GLN A 5 12.72 -19.93 3.70
CA GLN A 5 12.72 -19.72 2.25
C GLN A 5 12.36 -18.28 1.93
N THR A 6 13.27 -17.58 1.27
CA THR A 6 12.98 -16.27 0.68
C THR A 6 12.38 -16.42 -0.71
N TYR A 7 11.66 -15.40 -1.16
CA TYR A 7 11.15 -15.32 -2.52
C TYR A 7 12.11 -14.50 -3.38
N HIS A 8 12.17 -14.82 -4.67
CA HIS A 8 12.88 -13.99 -5.65
C HIS A 8 12.04 -12.76 -5.99
N ILE A 9 12.67 -11.58 -5.98
CA ILE A 9 12.07 -10.32 -6.43
C ILE A 9 12.74 -9.91 -7.74
N PRO A 10 12.00 -9.73 -8.84
CA PRO A 10 12.57 -9.42 -10.14
C PRO A 10 12.88 -7.92 -10.28
N PHE A 11 13.88 -7.43 -9.52
CA PHE A 11 14.19 -6.00 -9.44
C PHE A 11 14.48 -5.35 -10.80
N GLU A 12 15.24 -6.01 -11.69
CA GLU A 12 15.50 -5.47 -13.04
C GLU A 12 14.24 -5.33 -13.88
N ALA A 13 13.27 -6.24 -13.72
CA ALA A 13 12.01 -6.16 -14.46
C ALA A 13 11.13 -5.03 -13.92
N ILE A 14 11.06 -4.90 -12.58
CA ILE A 14 10.35 -3.79 -11.91
C ILE A 14 10.95 -2.45 -12.33
N GLU A 15 12.27 -2.33 -12.35
CA GLU A 15 12.97 -1.14 -12.80
C GLU A 15 12.65 -0.81 -14.26
N ARG A 16 12.68 -1.79 -15.17
CA ARG A 16 12.35 -1.55 -16.59
C ARG A 16 10.93 -1.05 -16.83
N ILE A 17 9.97 -1.39 -15.96
CA ILE A 17 8.57 -0.95 -16.11
C ILE A 17 8.43 0.56 -15.86
N GLN A 18 9.26 1.15 -14.98
CA GLN A 18 9.20 2.57 -14.59
C GLN A 18 7.77 3.08 -14.30
N ALA A 19 6.92 2.21 -13.73
CA ALA A 19 5.53 2.57 -13.45
C ALA A 19 5.47 3.64 -12.36
N PRO A 20 4.58 4.63 -12.47
CA PRO A 20 4.29 5.53 -11.35
C PRO A 20 3.81 4.69 -10.15
N PHE A 21 4.37 4.96 -8.97
CA PHE A 21 4.08 4.22 -7.75
C PHE A 21 3.76 5.15 -6.59
N LEU A 22 2.76 4.77 -5.79
CA LEU A 22 2.41 5.42 -4.54
C LEU A 22 2.00 4.36 -3.52
N ASN A 23 2.47 4.51 -2.28
CA ASN A 23 1.99 3.74 -1.14
C ASN A 23 0.98 4.59 -0.36
N CYS A 24 -0.28 4.13 -0.29
CA CYS A 24 -1.36 4.81 0.41
C CYS A 24 -2.20 3.78 1.17
N GLY A 25 -2.53 4.07 2.43
CA GLY A 25 -3.28 3.17 3.29
C GLY A 25 -3.87 3.91 4.50
N PRO A 26 -4.68 3.22 5.33
CA PRO A 26 -5.36 3.83 6.45
C PRO A 26 -4.42 4.04 7.64
N ILE A 27 -4.88 4.84 8.61
CA ILE A 27 -4.14 5.02 9.87
C ILE A 27 -4.14 3.70 10.65
N GLY A 28 -2.97 3.05 10.69
CA GLY A 28 -2.69 1.85 11.46
C GLY A 28 -1.79 2.12 12.67
N LYS A 29 -1.79 1.21 13.63
CA LYS A 29 -0.86 1.23 14.76
C LYS A 29 -0.43 -0.19 15.13
N ASP A 30 0.83 -0.32 15.53
CA ASP A 30 1.43 -1.57 15.99
C ASP A 30 1.48 -2.69 14.94
N ALA A 31 1.81 -2.36 13.69
CA ALA A 31 1.99 -3.34 12.61
C ALA A 31 2.96 -4.47 13.01
N HIS A 32 2.56 -5.71 12.72
CA HIS A 32 3.27 -6.95 13.05
C HIS A 32 3.41 -7.22 14.56
N LYS A 33 2.59 -6.59 15.41
CA LYS A 33 2.48 -6.91 16.84
C LYS A 33 1.10 -7.49 17.14
N VAL A 34 0.98 -8.19 18.27
CA VAL A 34 -0.32 -8.74 18.74
C VAL A 34 -1.38 -7.65 18.96
N THR A 35 -0.95 -6.41 19.23
CA THR A 35 -1.82 -5.24 19.43
C THR A 35 -2.09 -4.45 18.16
N GLU A 36 -1.80 -5.02 16.97
CA GLU A 36 -2.06 -4.41 15.68
C GLU A 36 -3.55 -4.02 15.53
N ARG A 37 -3.80 -2.80 15.06
CA ARG A 37 -5.15 -2.26 14.85
C ARG A 37 -5.16 -1.15 13.81
N VAL A 38 -6.34 -0.90 13.24
CA VAL A 38 -6.58 0.12 12.22
C VAL A 38 -7.73 1.03 12.66
N HIS A 39 -7.64 2.32 12.36
CA HIS A 39 -8.70 3.29 12.60
C HIS A 39 -9.83 3.13 11.57
N GLN A 40 -11.04 2.80 12.03
CA GLN A 40 -12.16 2.44 11.14
C GLN A 40 -12.58 3.56 10.19
N GLN A 41 -12.78 4.77 10.70
CA GLN A 41 -13.15 5.92 9.85
C GLN A 41 -12.09 6.20 8.78
N SER A 42 -10.81 6.12 9.15
CA SER A 42 -9.71 6.29 8.20
C SER A 42 -9.73 5.23 7.10
N ALA A 43 -10.06 3.98 7.43
CA ALA A 43 -10.05 2.88 6.48
C ALA A 43 -11.28 2.80 5.58
N PHE A 44 -12.46 3.05 6.12
CA PHE A 44 -13.73 2.76 5.44
C PHE A 44 -14.46 4.00 4.94
N GLU A 45 -14.06 5.21 5.37
CA GLU A 45 -14.69 6.46 4.96
C GLU A 45 -13.70 7.37 4.23
N GLU A 46 -12.54 7.64 4.84
CA GLU A 46 -11.56 8.61 4.30
C GLU A 46 -10.70 8.03 3.17
N LEU A 47 -10.11 6.84 3.38
CA LEU A 47 -9.22 6.22 2.41
C LEU A 47 -9.88 5.99 1.03
N PRO A 48 -11.16 5.52 0.93
CA PRO A 48 -11.82 5.38 -0.37
C PRO A 48 -11.84 6.69 -1.18
N ILE A 49 -12.16 7.82 -0.54
CA ILE A 49 -12.20 9.15 -1.18
C ILE A 49 -10.80 9.56 -1.62
N ILE A 50 -9.80 9.33 -0.77
CA ILE A 50 -8.39 9.66 -1.06
C ILE A 50 -7.90 8.85 -2.26
N LEU A 51 -8.14 7.54 -2.30
CA LEU A 51 -7.73 6.67 -3.40
C LEU A 51 -8.38 7.09 -4.72
N GLU A 52 -9.69 7.35 -4.72
CA GLU A 52 -10.39 7.82 -5.92
C GLU A 52 -9.80 9.14 -6.43
N THR A 53 -9.52 10.08 -5.52
CA THR A 53 -8.93 11.37 -5.85
C THR A 53 -7.53 11.22 -6.45
N ILE A 54 -6.67 10.40 -5.84
CA ILE A 54 -5.32 10.12 -6.33
C ILE A 54 -5.35 9.53 -7.73
N ILE A 55 -6.18 8.50 -7.96
CA ILE A 55 -6.28 7.83 -9.25
C ILE A 55 -6.70 8.82 -10.33
N LYS A 56 -7.76 9.59 -10.08
CA LYS A 56 -8.27 10.59 -11.04
C LYS A 56 -7.28 11.72 -11.32
N THR A 57 -6.51 12.14 -10.32
CA THR A 57 -5.65 13.33 -10.41
C THR A 57 -4.24 13.01 -10.93
N HIS A 58 -3.74 11.80 -10.72
CA HIS A 58 -2.33 11.46 -10.96
C HIS A 58 -2.10 10.26 -11.90
N PHE A 59 -3.12 9.44 -12.15
CA PHE A 59 -2.97 8.20 -12.94
C PHE A 59 -3.86 8.11 -14.17
N LEU A 60 -4.99 8.84 -14.20
CA LEU A 60 -5.90 8.90 -15.35
C LEU A 60 -5.92 10.25 -16.07
N SER A 61 -5.19 11.24 -15.54
CA SER A 61 -5.04 12.60 -16.09
C SER A 61 -4.02 12.67 -17.22
#